data_AF-L1IQ16-F1
#
_entry.id   AF-L1IQ16-F1
#
_cell.length_a   1.000
_cell.length_b   1.000
_cell.length_c   1.000
_cell.angle_alpha   90.00
_cell.angle_beta   90.00
_cell.angle_gamma   90.00
#
_symmetry.space_group_name_H-M   'P 1'
#
loop_
_entity.id
_entity.type
_entity.pdbx_description
1 polymer ?
#
loop_
_entity_poly.entity_id
_entity_poly.type
_entity_poly.pdbx_seq_one_letter_code
_entity_poly.pdbx_strand_id
1 'polypeptide(L)'
;MFTARKKIVKEGDAQPDSFEEQVAQAIFDLQVQTDMKSDLQDLFITSAKEVEVSNGRKAIIIHVPFRLLKSFHRIQQRLIRELEKKFSGKHVTVIAQRRILPREGRKNRTQKQKRPFSRTLTSVHECTLEDLVYPTEIVGKRTRVRMDGSKLLKVYLDPKDKNNVEHKLETFEKVYKKLTGRDAVFEFPVNSSE
;
A
#
# COMPACT_ATOMS: atom_id res chain seq x y z
N MET A 1 -22.58 5.90 20.43
CA MET A 1 -21.65 4.75 20.43
C MET A 1 -20.69 4.86 19.24
N PHE A 2 -19.39 4.80 19.49
CA PHE A 2 -18.41 4.54 18.43
C PHE A 2 -18.43 3.04 18.13
N THR A 3 -18.69 2.67 16.88
CA THR A 3 -18.70 1.28 16.43
C THR A 3 -17.55 1.08 15.45
N ALA A 4 -16.98 -0.12 15.38
CA ALA A 4 -15.93 -0.46 14.42
C ALA A 4 -16.34 -0.17 12.97
N ARG A 5 -17.65 -0.16 12.67
CA ARG A 5 -18.22 0.27 11.39
C ARG A 5 -17.83 1.70 10.98
N LYS A 6 -17.58 2.62 11.93
CA LYS A 6 -17.10 3.97 11.58
C LYS A 6 -15.67 3.98 11.05
N LYS A 7 -14.89 2.92 11.27
CA LYS A 7 -13.52 2.79 10.76
C LYS A 7 -13.43 2.27 9.35
N ILE A 8 -14.54 1.82 8.77
CA ILE A 8 -14.59 1.38 7.38
C ILE A 8 -15.63 2.17 6.59
N VAL A 9 -15.20 2.80 5.51
CA VAL A 9 -16.07 3.56 4.61
C VAL A 9 -15.78 3.12 3.18
N LYS A 10 -16.67 2.31 2.61
CA LYS A 10 -16.56 1.88 1.21
C LYS A 10 -17.10 2.93 0.25
N GLU A 11 -16.59 2.89 -0.98
CA GLU A 11 -17.19 3.68 -2.07
C GLU A 11 -18.58 3.12 -2.40
N GLY A 12 -19.59 4.00 -2.44
CA GLY A 12 -20.96 3.64 -2.81
C GLY A 12 -21.75 2.88 -1.74
N ASP A 13 -21.41 3.04 -0.45
CA ASP A 13 -22.10 2.43 0.70
C ASP A 13 -22.25 0.89 0.62
N ALA A 14 -21.33 0.23 -0.09
CA ALA A 14 -21.29 -1.22 -0.14
C ALA A 14 -21.02 -1.83 1.25
N GLN A 15 -21.58 -3.01 1.51
CA GLN A 15 -21.36 -3.69 2.78
C GLN A 15 -19.89 -4.15 2.93
N PRO A 16 -19.28 -4.00 4.12
CA PRO A 16 -17.93 -4.47 4.39
C PRO A 16 -17.89 -6.00 4.38
N ASP A 17 -16.76 -6.55 3.93
CA ASP A 17 -16.52 -7.99 3.98
C ASP A 17 -16.13 -8.41 5.41
N SER A 18 -16.32 -9.67 5.76
CA SER A 18 -16.01 -10.25 7.08
C SER A 18 -14.55 -9.95 7.51
N PHE A 19 -13.61 -10.05 6.58
CA PHE A 19 -12.21 -9.72 6.84
C PHE A 19 -11.98 -8.22 7.08
N GLU A 20 -12.68 -7.37 6.34
CA GLU A 20 -12.54 -5.93 6.50
C GLU A 20 -13.16 -5.43 7.81
N GLU A 21 -14.24 -6.07 8.26
CA GLU A 21 -14.81 -5.85 9.60
C GLU A 21 -13.80 -6.23 10.70
N GLN A 22 -13.07 -7.35 10.54
CA GLN A 22 -12.00 -7.74 11.48
C GLN A 22 -10.88 -6.70 11.54
N VAL A 23 -10.43 -6.18 10.39
CA VAL A 23 -9.40 -5.13 10.34
C VAL A 23 -9.92 -3.83 10.95
N ALA A 24 -11.17 -3.45 10.67
CA ALA A 24 -11.79 -2.27 11.24
C ALA A 24 -11.94 -2.38 12.77
N GLN A 25 -12.32 -3.55 13.27
CA GLN A 25 -12.37 -3.84 14.71
C GLN A 25 -10.98 -3.74 15.34
N ALA A 26 -9.96 -4.33 14.71
CA ALA A 26 -8.59 -4.27 15.22
C ALA A 26 -8.08 -2.83 15.36
N ILE A 27 -8.40 -1.96 14.37
CA ILE A 27 -8.08 -0.52 14.41
C ILE A 27 -8.86 0.19 15.51
N PHE A 28 -10.14 -0.14 15.70
CA PHE A 28 -10.97 0.44 16.75
C PHE A 28 -10.45 0.10 18.15
N ASP A 29 -10.10 -1.17 18.37
CA ASP A 29 -9.52 -1.62 19.64
C ASP A 29 -8.19 -0.90 19.94
N LEU A 30 -7.37 -0.65 18.90
CA LEU A 30 -6.14 0.15 19.06
C LEU A 30 -6.45 1.60 19.46
N GLN A 31 -7.51 2.19 18.92
CA GLN A 31 -7.94 3.54 19.30
C GLN A 31 -8.36 3.61 20.79
N VAL A 32 -8.93 2.53 21.34
CA VAL A 32 -9.38 2.47 22.75
C VAL A 32 -8.22 2.17 23.70
N GLN A 33 -7.32 1.27 23.31
CA GLN A 33 -6.30 0.72 24.21
C GLN A 33 -5.02 1.55 24.29
N THR A 34 -4.73 2.39 23.28
CA THR A 34 -3.41 3.02 23.12
C THR A 34 -3.47 4.54 23.17
N ASP A 35 -2.33 5.17 23.43
CA ASP A 35 -2.13 6.63 23.36
C ASP A 35 -2.33 7.19 21.93
N MET A 36 -2.60 6.35 20.92
CA MET A 36 -2.91 6.76 19.54
C MET A 36 -4.38 7.12 19.33
N LYS A 37 -5.15 7.30 20.41
CA LYS A 37 -6.58 7.64 20.35
C LYS A 37 -6.86 8.91 19.53
N SER A 38 -6.11 9.99 19.76
CA SER A 38 -6.29 11.27 19.09
C SER A 38 -5.99 11.18 17.59
N ASP A 39 -4.90 10.49 17.24
CA ASP A 39 -4.49 10.33 15.84
C ASP A 39 -5.42 9.40 15.06
N LEU A 40 -5.92 8.34 15.70
CA LEU A 40 -6.78 7.37 15.05
C LEU A 40 -8.24 7.81 14.95
N GLN A 41 -8.71 8.75 15.79
CA GLN A 41 -10.12 9.11 15.89
C GLN A 41 -10.79 9.42 14.55
N ASP A 42 -10.12 10.25 13.73
CA ASP A 42 -10.64 10.72 12.44
C ASP A 42 -10.22 9.84 11.26
N LEU A 43 -9.39 8.83 11.50
CA LEU A 43 -8.90 7.93 10.48
C LEU A 43 -9.87 6.76 10.25
N PHE A 44 -10.06 6.44 8.97
CA PHE A 44 -10.84 5.31 8.49
C PHE A 44 -10.18 4.70 7.24
N ILE A 45 -10.50 3.44 6.97
CA ILE A 45 -10.01 2.67 5.83
C ILE A 45 -11.11 2.52 4.78
N THR A 46 -10.74 2.33 3.51
CA THR A 46 -11.69 2.07 2.43
C THR A 46 -11.94 0.60 2.22
N SER A 47 -10.87 -0.21 2.29
CA SER A 47 -10.95 -1.65 2.10
C SER A 47 -9.71 -2.33 2.66
N ALA A 48 -9.80 -3.63 2.87
CA ALA A 48 -8.67 -4.46 3.27
C ALA A 48 -8.67 -5.77 2.48
N LYS A 49 -7.51 -6.25 2.08
CA LYS A 49 -7.34 -7.48 1.30
C LYS A 49 -6.21 -8.33 1.84
N GLU A 50 -6.42 -9.63 1.92
CA GLU A 50 -5.32 -10.58 2.11
C GLU A 50 -4.70 -10.96 0.77
N VAL A 51 -3.37 -11.04 0.74
CA VAL A 51 -2.60 -11.53 -0.39
C VAL A 51 -1.65 -12.62 0.09
N GLU A 52 -1.63 -13.73 -0.66
CA GLU A 52 -0.68 -14.81 -0.41
C GLU A 52 0.71 -14.39 -0.85
N VAL A 53 1.65 -14.51 0.09
CA VAL A 53 3.09 -14.38 -0.12
C VAL A 53 3.66 -15.80 -0.30
N SER A 54 4.95 -15.91 -0.57
CA SER A 54 5.66 -17.19 -0.58
C SER A 54 5.55 -17.93 0.76
N ASN A 55 5.82 -19.24 0.72
CA ASN A 55 5.94 -20.10 1.90
C ASN A 55 4.67 -20.14 2.77
N GLY A 56 3.49 -19.94 2.17
CA GLY A 56 2.19 -20.00 2.86
C GLY A 56 1.91 -18.82 3.80
N ARG A 57 2.78 -17.80 3.82
CA ARG A 57 2.53 -16.57 4.60
C ARG A 57 1.52 -15.70 3.86
N LYS A 58 0.67 -15.00 4.61
CA LYS A 58 -0.26 -14.01 4.06
C LYS A 58 0.15 -12.61 4.48
N ALA A 59 0.01 -11.67 3.58
CA ALA A 59 0.16 -10.24 3.85
C ALA A 59 -1.20 -9.55 3.76
N ILE A 60 -1.37 -8.49 4.53
CA ILE A 60 -2.59 -7.69 4.59
C ILE A 60 -2.30 -6.35 3.91
N ILE A 61 -3.14 -6.01 2.94
CA ILE A 61 -3.15 -4.71 2.27
C ILE A 61 -4.31 -3.92 2.83
N ILE A 62 -4.02 -2.76 3.42
CA ILE A 62 -5.03 -1.83 3.91
C ILE A 62 -5.09 -0.65 2.94
N HIS A 63 -6.23 -0.48 2.30
CA HIS A 63 -6.50 0.67 1.45
C HIS A 63 -7.05 1.83 2.27
N VAL A 64 -6.40 2.98 2.12
CA VAL A 64 -6.72 4.21 2.85
C VAL A 64 -7.15 5.29 1.85
N PRO A 65 -8.11 6.17 2.18
CA PRO A 65 -8.41 7.32 1.33
C PRO A 65 -7.17 8.19 1.13
N PHE A 66 -6.84 8.57 -0.11
CA PHE A 66 -5.67 9.39 -0.43
C PHE A 66 -5.55 10.67 0.41
N ARG A 67 -6.68 11.28 0.80
CA ARG A 67 -6.72 12.48 1.67
C ARG A 67 -6.11 12.25 3.05
N LEU A 68 -6.21 11.03 3.58
CA LEU A 68 -5.77 10.68 4.93
C LEU A 68 -4.37 10.05 4.96
N LEU A 69 -3.79 9.75 3.79
CA LEU A 69 -2.51 9.05 3.69
C LEU A 69 -1.40 9.75 4.47
N LYS A 70 -1.31 11.09 4.42
CA LYS A 70 -0.30 11.85 5.17
C LYS A 70 -0.44 11.68 6.68
N SER A 71 -1.68 11.61 7.17
CA SER A 71 -1.97 11.36 8.58
C SER A 71 -1.62 9.93 8.98
N PHE A 72 -1.89 8.96 8.10
CA PHE A 72 -1.46 7.57 8.31
C PHE A 72 0.05 7.45 8.34
N HIS A 73 0.79 8.09 7.42
CA HIS A 73 2.26 8.07 7.38
C HIS A 73 2.88 8.49 8.72
N ARG A 74 2.32 9.52 9.38
CA ARG A 74 2.79 9.98 10.71
C ARG A 74 2.77 8.88 11.77
N ILE A 75 1.76 8.01 11.74
CA ILE A 75 1.57 6.93 12.73
C ILE A 75 1.92 5.54 12.19
N GLN A 76 2.30 5.43 10.92
CA GLN A 76 2.35 4.17 10.17
C GLN A 76 3.27 3.14 10.81
N GLN A 77 4.46 3.54 11.27
CA GLN A 77 5.39 2.62 11.92
C GLN A 77 4.81 1.98 13.18
N ARG A 78 4.11 2.77 14.01
CA ARG A 78 3.49 2.28 15.25
C ARG A 78 2.24 1.45 14.94
N LEU A 79 1.41 1.93 14.03
CA LEU A 79 0.20 1.24 13.59
C LEU A 79 0.50 -0.13 12.98
N ILE A 80 1.49 -0.23 12.08
CA ILE A 80 1.89 -1.50 11.47
C ILE A 80 2.36 -2.47 12.55
N ARG A 81 3.23 -2.05 13.49
CA ARG A 81 3.71 -2.94 14.56
C ARG A 81 2.57 -3.51 15.41
N GLU A 82 1.60 -2.68 15.80
CA GLU A 82 0.47 -3.13 16.61
C GLU A 82 -0.50 -4.02 15.84
N LEU A 83 -0.74 -3.74 14.55
CA LEU A 83 -1.54 -4.61 13.70
C LEU A 83 -0.83 -5.94 13.42
N GLU A 84 0.48 -5.93 13.15
CA GLU A 84 1.27 -7.15 12.95
C GLU A 84 1.22 -8.06 14.19
N LYS A 85 1.25 -7.49 15.41
CA LYS A 85 1.04 -8.26 16.66
C LYS A 85 -0.34 -8.92 16.71
N LYS A 86 -1.40 -8.19 16.35
CA LYS A 86 -2.78 -8.72 16.36
C LYS A 86 -3.02 -9.79 15.30
N PHE A 87 -2.40 -9.65 14.13
CA PHE A 87 -2.54 -10.58 13.00
C PHE A 87 -1.45 -11.66 12.96
N SER A 88 -0.98 -12.11 14.12
CA SER A 88 -0.05 -13.24 14.26
C SER A 88 1.24 -13.11 13.44
N GLY A 89 1.76 -11.88 13.31
CA GLY A 89 3.01 -11.60 12.58
C GLY A 89 2.87 -11.54 11.06
N LYS A 90 1.65 -11.57 10.50
CA LYS A 90 1.41 -11.31 9.07
C LYS A 90 1.84 -9.89 8.72
N HIS A 91 2.57 -9.71 7.61
CA HIS A 91 3.00 -8.38 7.18
C HIS A 91 1.81 -7.50 6.79
N VAL A 92 1.77 -6.28 7.32
CA VAL A 92 0.72 -5.30 7.01
C VAL A 92 1.31 -4.15 6.19
N THR A 93 0.67 -3.83 5.08
CA THR A 93 1.03 -2.72 4.19
C THR A 93 -0.14 -1.75 4.05
N VAL A 94 0.15 -0.45 4.03
CA VAL A 94 -0.84 0.62 3.89
C VAL A 94 -0.66 1.27 2.53
N ILE A 95 -1.72 1.35 1.74
CA ILE A 95 -1.69 1.88 0.37
C ILE A 95 -2.85 2.84 0.18
N ALA A 96 -2.61 3.99 -0.46
CA ALA A 96 -3.73 4.86 -0.81
C ALA A 96 -4.60 4.26 -1.93
N GLN A 97 -5.90 4.37 -1.76
CA GLN A 97 -6.88 4.16 -2.82
C GLN A 97 -6.77 5.28 -3.84
N ARG A 98 -6.19 4.98 -5.01
CA ARG A 98 -6.02 5.91 -6.14
C ARG A 98 -6.85 5.46 -7.34
N ARG A 99 -7.53 6.40 -7.99
CA ARG A 99 -8.36 6.13 -9.18
C ARG A 99 -7.56 6.33 -10.46
N ILE A 100 -7.44 5.29 -11.27
CA ILE A 100 -6.87 5.37 -12.62
C ILE A 100 -7.99 5.71 -13.60
N LEU A 101 -7.86 6.81 -14.32
CA LEU A 101 -8.78 7.13 -15.43
C LEU A 101 -8.31 6.44 -16.73
N PRO A 102 -9.18 6.10 -17.67
CA PRO A 102 -8.73 5.59 -18.96
C PRO A 102 -8.05 6.72 -19.77
N ARG A 103 -7.17 6.35 -20.71
CA ARG A 103 -6.61 7.32 -21.65
C ARG A 103 -7.74 7.88 -22.52
N GLU A 104 -7.67 9.18 -22.78
CA GLU A 104 -8.57 9.83 -23.74
C GLU A 104 -8.40 9.15 -25.10
N GLY A 105 -9.51 8.73 -25.69
CA GLY A 105 -9.53 8.02 -26.96
C GLY A 105 -10.82 8.33 -27.70
N ARG A 106 -10.84 8.02 -29.00
CA ARG A 106 -11.96 8.33 -29.90
C ARG A 106 -13.31 7.76 -29.41
N LYS A 107 -13.30 6.64 -28.66
CA LYS A 107 -14.50 5.99 -28.10
C LYS A 107 -14.86 6.41 -26.67
N ASN A 108 -13.99 7.11 -25.95
CA ASN A 108 -14.26 7.52 -24.58
C ASN A 108 -15.05 8.83 -24.58
N ARG A 109 -16.35 8.75 -24.30
CA ARG A 109 -17.32 9.86 -24.35
C ARG A 109 -17.18 10.88 -23.19
N THR A 110 -16.23 10.68 -22.27
CA THR A 110 -15.92 11.57 -21.13
C THR A 110 -15.17 12.86 -21.52
N GLN A 111 -15.19 13.23 -22.81
CA GLN A 111 -14.32 14.24 -23.46
C GLN A 111 -14.61 15.73 -23.16
N LYS A 112 -15.19 16.09 -22.00
CA LYS A 112 -15.30 17.54 -21.67
C LYS A 112 -14.09 18.07 -20.90
N GLN A 113 -13.38 17.22 -20.16
CA GLN A 113 -12.29 17.63 -19.28
C GLN A 113 -11.04 16.80 -19.51
N LYS A 114 -9.88 17.48 -19.59
CA LYS A 114 -8.56 16.84 -19.67
C LYS A 114 -8.30 15.95 -18.45
N ARG A 115 -7.78 14.76 -18.67
CA ARG A 115 -7.35 13.83 -17.61
C ARG A 115 -6.20 14.44 -16.78
N PRO A 116 -6.31 14.49 -15.45
CA PRO A 116 -5.20 14.88 -14.57
C PRO A 116 -4.04 13.89 -14.61
N PHE A 117 -2.79 14.38 -14.56
CA PHE A 117 -1.58 13.55 -14.51
C PHE A 117 -1.57 12.58 -13.32
N SER A 118 -2.03 13.02 -12.16
CA SER A 118 -2.13 12.21 -10.93
C SER A 118 -3.07 11.00 -11.05
N ARG A 119 -3.94 10.97 -12.05
CA ARG A 119 -4.83 9.85 -12.37
C ARG A 119 -4.33 9.04 -13.56
N THR A 120 -3.06 9.20 -13.94
CA THR A 120 -2.39 8.38 -14.96
C THR A 120 -2.02 7.00 -14.42
N LEU A 121 -2.08 5.95 -15.26
CA LEU A 121 -1.70 4.60 -14.83
C LEU A 121 -0.25 4.59 -14.34
N THR A 122 0.65 5.24 -15.07
CA THR A 122 2.07 5.36 -14.73
C THR A 122 2.28 6.08 -13.39
N SER A 123 1.69 7.26 -13.21
CA SER A 123 1.81 8.01 -11.95
C SER A 123 1.22 7.24 -10.76
N VAL A 124 0.07 6.58 -10.93
CA VAL A 124 -0.52 5.79 -9.85
C VAL A 124 0.38 4.61 -9.49
N HIS A 125 0.98 3.91 -10.47
CA HIS A 125 1.90 2.81 -10.19
C HIS A 125 3.16 3.27 -9.45
N GLU A 126 3.70 4.45 -9.80
CA GLU A 126 4.84 5.04 -9.10
C GLU A 126 4.50 5.40 -7.66
N CYS A 127 3.37 6.06 -7.42
CA CYS A 127 2.94 6.38 -6.06
C CYS A 127 2.58 5.13 -5.24
N THR A 128 2.05 4.07 -5.86
CA THR A 128 1.80 2.80 -5.17
C THR A 128 3.10 2.13 -4.72
N LEU A 129 4.18 2.25 -5.49
CA LEU A 129 5.50 1.77 -5.05
C LEU A 129 5.96 2.53 -3.80
N GLU A 130 5.85 3.86 -3.82
CA GLU A 130 6.28 4.73 -2.72
C GLU A 130 5.50 4.44 -1.42
N ASP A 131 4.17 4.30 -1.49
CA ASP A 131 3.36 3.95 -0.32
C ASP A 131 3.77 2.60 0.30
N LEU A 132 4.07 1.64 -0.57
CA LEU A 132 4.32 0.26 -0.20
C LEU A 132 5.65 0.09 0.54
N VAL A 133 6.66 0.90 0.21
CA VAL A 133 7.97 0.87 0.88
C VAL A 133 8.11 1.90 2.00
N TYR A 134 7.11 2.74 2.26
CA TYR A 134 7.13 3.67 3.38
C TYR A 134 7.37 2.92 4.71
N PRO A 135 8.33 3.34 5.56
CA PRO A 135 8.98 4.66 5.63
C PRO A 135 10.23 4.83 4.77
N THR A 136 10.69 3.78 4.09
CA THR A 136 11.95 3.82 3.33
C THR A 136 11.75 4.55 2.01
N GLU A 137 12.78 5.30 1.60
CA GLU A 137 12.77 6.04 0.35
C GLU A 137 13.36 5.21 -0.78
N ILE A 138 12.84 5.42 -1.99
CA ILE A 138 13.36 4.80 -3.20
C ILE A 138 14.48 5.68 -3.74
N VAL A 139 15.72 5.18 -3.68
CA VAL A 139 16.92 5.87 -4.17
C VAL A 139 17.01 5.81 -5.70
N GLY A 140 16.54 4.71 -6.30
CA GLY A 140 16.63 4.54 -7.75
C GLY A 140 15.63 3.53 -8.30
N LYS A 141 15.30 3.66 -9.58
CA LYS A 141 14.43 2.72 -10.31
C LYS A 141 15.07 2.42 -11.66
N ARG A 142 15.20 1.14 -12.01
CA ARG A 142 15.70 0.69 -13.31
C ARG A 142 14.75 -0.34 -13.90
N THR A 143 14.34 -0.17 -15.15
CA THR A 143 13.59 -1.22 -15.86
C THR A 143 14.57 -2.02 -16.71
N ARG A 144 14.72 -3.31 -16.42
CA ARG A 144 15.47 -4.26 -17.25
C ARG A 144 14.51 -4.90 -18.25
N VAL A 145 14.80 -4.77 -19.54
CA VAL A 145 14.11 -5.50 -20.60
C VAL A 145 14.95 -6.74 -20.94
N ARG A 146 14.34 -7.92 -20.90
CA ARG A 146 14.99 -9.20 -21.26
C ARG A 146 14.84 -9.46 -22.76
N MET A 147 15.59 -10.42 -23.29
CA MET A 147 15.53 -10.83 -24.70
C MET A 147 14.12 -11.30 -25.10
N ASP A 148 13.39 -11.92 -24.17
CA ASP A 148 12.01 -12.37 -24.37
C ASP A 148 10.99 -11.20 -24.39
N GLY A 149 11.44 -9.95 -24.29
CA GLY A 149 10.59 -8.76 -24.21
C GLY A 149 9.98 -8.50 -22.83
N SER A 150 10.12 -9.43 -21.89
CA SER A 150 9.66 -9.26 -20.51
C SER A 150 10.39 -8.11 -19.80
N LYS A 151 9.65 -7.34 -19.00
CA LYS A 151 10.17 -6.18 -18.28
C LYS A 151 10.18 -6.46 -16.78
N LEU A 152 11.34 -6.27 -16.17
CA LEU A 152 11.54 -6.40 -14.73
C LEU A 152 11.90 -5.03 -14.15
N LEU A 153 11.09 -4.54 -13.22
CA LEU A 153 11.39 -3.29 -12.52
C LEU A 153 12.31 -3.60 -11.32
N LYS A 154 13.52 -3.07 -11.33
CA LYS A 154 14.43 -3.09 -10.16
C LYS A 154 14.26 -1.78 -9.41
N VAL A 155 13.87 -1.86 -8.14
CA VAL A 155 13.66 -0.73 -7.24
C VAL A 155 14.75 -0.76 -6.18
N TYR A 156 15.52 0.30 -6.08
CA TYR A 156 16.61 0.45 -5.12
C TYR A 156 16.12 1.22 -3.90
N LEU A 157 16.19 0.61 -2.72
CA LEU A 157 15.84 1.23 -1.44
C LEU A 157 17.08 1.81 -0.74
N ASP A 158 16.88 2.74 0.19
CA ASP A 158 17.99 3.29 0.98
C ASP A 158 18.65 2.17 1.82
N PRO A 159 19.97 1.94 1.69
CA PRO A 159 20.69 0.91 2.45
C PRO A 159 20.65 1.12 3.97
N LYS A 160 20.37 2.33 4.47
CA LYS A 160 20.27 2.60 5.91
C LYS A 160 19.15 1.81 6.59
N ASP A 161 18.06 1.58 5.87
CA ASP A 161 16.88 0.90 6.40
C ASP A 161 16.89 -0.61 6.14
N LYS A 162 18.01 -1.15 5.65
CA LYS A 162 18.16 -2.57 5.28
C LYS A 162 17.69 -3.50 6.39
N ASN A 163 18.19 -3.33 7.61
CA ASN A 163 17.85 -4.19 8.75
C ASN A 163 16.34 -4.21 9.07
N ASN A 164 15.65 -3.10 8.81
CA ASN A 164 14.23 -2.96 9.14
C ASN A 164 13.31 -3.50 8.05
N VAL A 165 13.76 -3.53 6.80
CA VAL A 165 12.88 -3.78 5.63
C VAL A 165 13.25 -5.03 4.84
N GLU A 166 14.46 -5.56 5.00
CA GLU A 166 14.95 -6.75 4.28
C GLU A 166 14.00 -7.95 4.38
N HIS A 167 13.39 -8.17 5.56
CA HIS A 167 12.44 -9.25 5.77
C HIS A 167 11.07 -9.05 5.07
N LYS A 168 10.75 -7.85 4.57
CA LYS A 168 9.49 -7.51 3.89
C LYS A 168 9.61 -7.45 2.36
N LEU A 169 10.82 -7.51 1.79
CA LEU A 169 11.06 -7.35 0.35
C LEU A 169 10.21 -8.30 -0.50
N GLU A 170 10.15 -9.57 -0.13
CA GLU A 170 9.36 -10.54 -0.89
C GLU A 170 7.85 -10.25 -0.84
N THR A 171 7.37 -9.73 0.30
CA THR A 171 5.97 -9.29 0.42
C THR A 171 5.69 -8.13 -0.53
N PHE A 172 6.62 -7.18 -0.62
CA PHE A 172 6.52 -6.03 -1.50
C PHE A 172 6.41 -6.42 -2.97
N GLU A 173 7.20 -7.39 -3.42
CA GLU A 173 7.14 -7.91 -4.79
C GLU A 173 5.77 -8.51 -5.11
N LYS A 174 5.25 -9.37 -4.22
CA LYS A 174 3.97 -10.06 -4.43
C LYS A 174 2.79 -9.10 -4.37
N VAL A 175 2.78 -8.18 -3.41
CA VAL A 175 1.74 -7.16 -3.28
C VAL A 175 1.73 -6.26 -4.52
N TYR A 176 2.90 -5.78 -4.95
CA TYR A 176 2.98 -4.92 -6.13
C TYR A 176 2.54 -5.66 -7.40
N LYS A 177 2.95 -6.92 -7.57
CA LYS A 177 2.49 -7.77 -8.68
C LYS A 177 0.99 -8.00 -8.66
N LYS A 178 0.39 -8.23 -7.48
CA LYS A 178 -1.06 -8.45 -7.35
C LYS A 178 -1.87 -7.19 -7.68
N LEU A 179 -1.37 -6.01 -7.29
CA LEU A 179 -2.05 -4.73 -7.52
C LEU A 179 -1.89 -4.20 -8.95
N THR A 180 -0.70 -4.36 -9.54
CA THR A 180 -0.35 -3.71 -10.82
C THR A 180 -0.20 -4.67 -12.00
N GLY A 181 -0.07 -5.97 -11.73
CA GLY A 181 0.26 -6.98 -12.74
C GLY A 181 1.70 -6.89 -13.27
N ARG A 182 2.56 -6.04 -12.69
CA ARG A 182 3.95 -5.87 -13.11
C ARG A 182 4.91 -6.52 -12.13
N ASP A 183 5.95 -7.15 -12.67
CA ASP A 183 7.02 -7.70 -11.86
C ASP A 183 7.98 -6.60 -11.41
N ALA A 184 8.17 -6.50 -10.10
CA ALA A 184 9.16 -5.65 -9.47
C ALA A 184 10.01 -6.48 -8.52
N VAL A 185 11.28 -6.10 -8.39
CA VAL A 185 12.26 -6.67 -7.47
C VAL A 185 12.84 -5.51 -6.66
N PHE A 186 12.85 -5.66 -5.34
CA PHE A 186 13.37 -4.66 -4.41
C PHE A 186 14.77 -5.08 -3.94
N GLU A 187 15.76 -4.23 -4.15
CA GLU A 187 17.16 -4.49 -3.83
C GLU A 187 17.74 -3.27 -3.08
N PHE A 188 18.80 -3.48 -2.30
CA PHE A 188 19.61 -2.38 -1.79
C PHE A 188 20.79 -2.17 -2.75
N PRO A 189 21.17 -0.91 -3.05
CA PRO A 189 22.36 -0.66 -3.85
C PRO A 189 23.57 -1.23 -3.12
N VAL A 190 24.37 -2.03 -3.82
CA VAL A 190 25.69 -2.42 -3.33
C VAL A 190 26.53 -1.16 -3.48
N ASN A 191 27.05 -0.62 -2.37
CA ASN A 191 28.00 0.48 -2.45
C ASN A 191 29.17 0.01 -3.31
N SER A 192 29.24 0.47 -4.56
CA SER A 192 30.47 0.46 -5.35
C SER A 192 31.34 1.59 -4.82
N SER A 193 31.76 1.48 -3.56
CA SER A 193 32.88 2.24 -3.04
C SER A 193 34.13 1.62 -3.65
N GLU A 194 34.56 2.18 -4.77
CA GLU A 194 35.97 2.19 -5.17
C GLU A 194 36.82 2.86 -4.10
#